data_AF-A0A2N2H5T2-F1
#
_entry.id   AF-A0A2N2H5T2-F1
#
_cell.length_a   1.000
_cell.length_b   1.000
_cell.length_c   1.000
_cell.angle_alpha   90.00
_cell.angle_beta   90.00
_cell.angle_gamma   90.00
#
_symmetry.space_group_name_H-M   'P 1'
#
loop_
_entity.id
_entity.type
_entity.pdbx_description
1 polymer ?
#
loop_
_entity_poly.entity_id
_entity_poly.type
_entity_poly.pdbx_seq_one_letter_code
_entity_poly.pdbx_strand_id
1 'polypeptide(L)'
;MKNLFACLMFCLIALPSGVSQAAPPSEPPDAIVCRGLSAVGFSYWWGGECWCSNGCAPDLVGCAPGVCTPNDGSTGCPECTHTGTYGADCSGFVSRAWQVPDPLATNACNTARYVASSFTADNEYWNVVPMNDLRPADAVASDSHVILVIGSEDAFGEHDCVEAKGCSYGIVRNSRTFSSVYSGARRINLTTCECDEGSTESENCGDCGTRTRSCTGCMWTGWSACDGSDPEGEAADCTVGEGALGVCAQGRQLCVAGWLTCSPNSPGTEVCDGQDNDCDGLVDNGTTVTLGEGYACINRCGEGVSACLDGAVRCVTPGTTWPDDTCNTDDPGEPGDTTADDGCSCTVGGRRNPGGLPLLLPLLFTFVLIRRRLIRH
;
A
#
# COMPACT_ATOMS: atom_id res chain seq x y z
N MET A 1 -90.68 -42.71 30.92
CA MET A 1 -90.16 -41.45 31.51
C MET A 1 -88.71 -41.74 31.87
N LYS A 2 -87.66 -41.04 31.47
CA LYS A 2 -87.36 -39.97 30.51
C LYS A 2 -85.84 -40.10 30.27
N ASN A 3 -85.40 -39.84 29.05
CA ASN A 3 -84.01 -39.78 28.61
C ASN A 3 -83.15 -38.84 29.47
N LEU A 4 -81.85 -39.13 29.60
CA LEU A 4 -80.83 -38.09 29.60
C LEU A 4 -79.52 -38.66 29.00
N PHE A 5 -79.19 -38.18 27.80
CA PHE A 5 -77.90 -38.34 27.15
C PHE A 5 -76.85 -37.56 27.96
N ALA A 6 -75.79 -38.21 28.42
CA ALA A 6 -74.58 -37.54 28.90
C ALA A 6 -73.47 -37.78 27.86
N CYS A 7 -73.25 -36.76 27.04
CA CYS A 7 -72.14 -36.69 26.10
C CYS A 7 -70.85 -36.50 26.90
N LEU A 8 -70.11 -37.58 27.17
CA LEU A 8 -68.75 -37.47 27.72
C LEU A 8 -67.81 -37.08 26.57
N MET A 9 -67.58 -35.78 26.48
CA MET A 9 -66.58 -35.14 25.64
C MET A 9 -65.19 -35.60 26.12
N PHE A 10 -64.60 -36.56 25.42
CA PHE A 10 -63.17 -36.88 25.54
C PHE A 10 -62.41 -35.64 25.07
N CYS A 11 -61.98 -34.81 26.02
CA CYS A 11 -60.99 -33.78 25.77
C CYS A 11 -59.66 -34.52 25.51
N LEU A 12 -59.33 -34.77 24.24
CA LEU A 12 -57.95 -35.02 23.85
C LEU A 12 -57.18 -33.77 24.29
N ILE A 13 -56.44 -33.88 25.37
CA ILE A 13 -55.38 -32.93 25.69
C ILE A 13 -54.37 -33.10 24.55
N ALA A 14 -54.47 -32.24 23.55
CA ALA A 14 -53.40 -32.00 22.61
C ALA A 14 -52.21 -31.52 23.45
N LEU A 15 -51.25 -32.43 23.68
CA LEU A 15 -49.91 -32.04 24.09
C LEU A 15 -49.45 -30.97 23.07
N PRO A 16 -48.97 -29.80 23.49
CA PRO A 16 -48.42 -28.85 22.55
C PRO A 16 -47.29 -29.57 21.81
N SER A 17 -47.50 -29.72 20.50
CA SER A 17 -46.48 -30.14 19.54
C SER A 17 -45.22 -29.35 19.83
N GLY A 18 -44.08 -30.06 19.87
CA GLY A 18 -42.79 -29.51 20.27
C GLY A 18 -42.55 -28.12 19.70
N VAL A 19 -42.05 -27.23 20.56
CA VAL A 19 -41.42 -26.00 20.13
C VAL A 19 -40.35 -26.42 19.12
N SER A 20 -40.59 -26.15 17.84
CA SER A 20 -39.56 -26.24 16.82
C SER A 20 -38.45 -25.31 17.29
N GLN A 21 -37.33 -25.85 17.78
CA GLN A 21 -36.12 -25.04 17.93
C GLN A 21 -35.85 -24.40 16.58
N ALA A 22 -35.52 -23.12 16.62
CA ALA A 22 -35.26 -22.37 15.40
C ALA A 22 -33.97 -22.94 14.79
N ALA A 23 -34.06 -23.43 13.55
CA ALA A 23 -32.90 -23.78 12.74
C ALA A 23 -31.85 -22.64 12.76
N PRO A 24 -30.56 -22.91 12.48
CA PRO A 24 -29.54 -21.88 12.42
C PRO A 24 -30.02 -20.71 11.53
N PRO A 25 -29.75 -19.47 11.94
CA PRO A 25 -30.30 -18.29 11.28
C PRO A 25 -29.75 -18.20 9.86
N SER A 26 -30.58 -17.68 8.96
CA SER A 26 -30.11 -17.36 7.62
C SER A 26 -29.29 -16.08 7.65
N GLU A 27 -28.01 -16.20 7.33
CA GLU A 27 -27.03 -15.11 7.42
C GLU A 27 -25.84 -15.37 6.49
N PRO A 28 -25.07 -14.33 6.14
CA PRO A 28 -23.92 -14.49 5.28
C PRO A 28 -22.69 -14.99 6.07
N PRO A 29 -21.66 -15.56 5.42
CA PRO A 29 -20.51 -16.16 6.10
C PRO A 29 -19.69 -15.16 6.96
N ASP A 30 -19.60 -13.90 6.57
CA ASP A 30 -19.00 -12.78 7.33
C ASP A 30 -19.61 -12.63 8.71
N ALA A 31 -20.91 -12.87 8.88
CA ALA A 31 -21.54 -12.78 10.19
C ALA A 31 -21.01 -13.87 11.15
N ILE A 32 -20.73 -15.07 10.64
CA ILE A 32 -20.07 -16.14 11.40
C ILE A 32 -18.61 -15.78 11.68
N VAL A 33 -17.87 -15.30 10.68
CA VAL A 33 -16.46 -14.90 10.82
C VAL A 33 -16.32 -13.80 11.86
N CYS A 34 -17.17 -12.78 11.79
CA CYS A 34 -17.27 -11.68 12.75
C CYS A 34 -17.49 -12.20 14.17
N ARG A 35 -18.43 -13.13 14.37
CA ARG A 35 -18.64 -13.77 15.67
C ARG A 35 -17.44 -14.59 16.13
N GLY A 36 -16.80 -15.33 15.24
CA GLY A 36 -15.59 -16.08 15.54
C GLY A 36 -14.45 -15.19 16.04
N LEU A 37 -14.20 -14.07 15.34
CA LEU A 37 -13.20 -13.07 15.72
C LEU A 37 -13.48 -12.44 17.09
N SER A 38 -14.75 -12.24 17.43
CA SER A 38 -15.13 -11.66 18.73
C SER A 38 -14.81 -12.54 19.94
N ALA A 39 -14.39 -13.79 19.74
CA ALA A 39 -13.98 -14.69 20.82
C ALA A 39 -12.47 -14.60 21.13
N VAL A 40 -11.67 -13.99 20.26
CA VAL A 40 -10.21 -13.99 20.38
C VAL A 40 -9.78 -13.29 21.68
N GLY A 41 -8.95 -13.94 22.48
CA GLY A 41 -8.48 -13.46 23.77
C GLY A 41 -9.30 -13.94 24.97
N PHE A 42 -10.46 -14.58 24.77
CA PHE A 42 -11.14 -15.29 25.85
C PHE A 42 -10.43 -16.61 26.18
N SER A 43 -10.59 -17.09 27.42
CA SER A 43 -9.92 -18.31 27.87
C SER A 43 -10.53 -19.58 27.29
N TYR A 44 -9.73 -20.62 27.27
CA TYR A 44 -10.21 -21.96 27.00
C TYR A 44 -11.06 -22.42 28.19
N TRP A 45 -12.17 -23.09 27.94
CA TRP A 45 -12.96 -23.69 29.01
C TRP A 45 -13.48 -25.03 28.55
N TRP A 46 -12.98 -26.13 29.13
CA TRP A 46 -13.50 -27.46 28.84
C TRP A 46 -15.00 -27.54 29.12
N GLY A 47 -15.80 -27.76 28.07
CA GLY A 47 -17.25 -27.77 28.12
C GLY A 47 -17.94 -26.40 28.05
N GLY A 48 -17.18 -25.31 27.97
CA GLY A 48 -17.70 -23.93 27.84
C GLY A 48 -17.94 -23.51 26.39
N GLU A 49 -18.75 -22.46 26.21
CA GLU A 49 -19.34 -22.11 24.91
C GLU A 49 -19.77 -20.64 24.77
N CYS A 50 -19.25 -19.73 25.60
CA CYS A 50 -19.74 -18.35 25.63
C CYS A 50 -18.67 -17.28 25.87
N TRP A 51 -18.89 -16.10 25.30
CA TRP A 51 -18.03 -14.92 25.44
C TRP A 51 -18.80 -13.62 25.12
N CYS A 52 -18.26 -12.49 25.54
CA CYS A 52 -18.80 -11.18 25.18
C CYS A 52 -18.16 -10.62 23.91
N SER A 53 -18.95 -9.90 23.14
CA SER A 53 -18.56 -9.31 21.88
C SER A 53 -18.94 -7.83 21.83
N ASN A 54 -18.12 -7.04 21.15
CA ASN A 54 -18.44 -5.68 20.72
C ASN A 54 -18.32 -5.63 19.19
N GLY A 55 -19.41 -5.97 18.51
CA GLY A 55 -19.38 -6.27 17.08
C GLY A 55 -18.48 -7.48 16.80
N CYS A 56 -17.53 -7.33 15.87
CA CYS A 56 -16.57 -8.38 15.50
C CYS A 56 -15.34 -8.45 16.41
N ALA A 57 -15.22 -7.55 17.39
CA ALA A 57 -14.12 -7.52 18.34
C ALA A 57 -14.53 -8.13 19.68
N PRO A 58 -13.59 -8.72 20.43
CA PRO A 58 -13.86 -9.20 21.78
C PRO A 58 -14.11 -8.02 22.72
N ASP A 59 -15.13 -8.13 23.57
CA ASP A 59 -15.36 -7.15 24.63
C ASP A 59 -14.64 -7.56 25.93
N LEU A 60 -13.31 -7.46 25.91
CA LEU A 60 -12.45 -7.82 27.05
C LEU A 60 -12.50 -6.79 28.19
N VAL A 61 -13.06 -5.61 27.93
CA VAL A 61 -13.15 -4.50 28.90
C VAL A 61 -14.49 -4.54 29.63
N GLY A 62 -15.59 -4.70 28.89
CA GLY A 62 -16.93 -4.86 29.45
C GLY A 62 -17.16 -6.23 30.07
N CYS A 63 -16.40 -7.25 29.64
CA CYS A 63 -16.45 -8.59 30.18
C CYS A 63 -15.06 -9.19 30.34
N ALA A 64 -14.68 -9.52 31.58
CA ALA A 64 -13.41 -10.20 31.83
C ALA A 64 -13.44 -11.65 31.30
N PRO A 65 -12.40 -12.09 30.56
CA PRO A 65 -12.18 -13.50 30.30
C PRO A 65 -12.10 -14.31 31.60
N GLY A 66 -12.58 -15.55 31.56
CA GLY A 66 -12.28 -16.50 32.62
C GLY A 66 -10.80 -16.91 32.62
N VAL A 67 -10.42 -17.79 33.54
CA VAL A 67 -9.06 -18.33 33.66
C VAL A 67 -9.12 -19.84 33.63
N CYS A 68 -8.35 -20.44 32.72
CA CYS A 68 -8.17 -21.87 32.60
C CYS A 68 -6.85 -22.29 33.24
N THR A 69 -6.89 -23.26 34.14
CA THR A 69 -5.72 -23.75 34.85
C THR A 69 -5.64 -25.26 34.71
N PRO A 70 -4.64 -25.81 34.00
CA PRO A 70 -4.39 -27.25 34.01
C PRO A 70 -4.19 -27.75 35.44
N ASN A 71 -4.71 -28.94 35.76
CA ASN A 71 -4.47 -29.56 37.05
C ASN A 71 -2.97 -29.93 37.19
N ASP A 72 -2.47 -29.99 38.41
CA ASP A 72 -1.08 -30.36 38.67
C ASP A 72 -0.71 -31.71 38.02
N GLY A 73 0.31 -31.70 37.17
CA GLY A 73 0.77 -32.88 36.43
C GLY A 73 -0.03 -33.23 35.18
N SER A 74 -1.07 -32.45 34.82
CA SER A 74 -1.79 -32.62 33.57
C SER A 74 -1.14 -31.85 32.42
N THR A 75 -1.35 -32.30 31.18
CA THR A 75 -0.93 -31.58 29.97
C THR A 75 -2.00 -30.61 29.45
N GLY A 76 -3.11 -30.46 30.17
CA GLY A 76 -4.26 -29.65 29.77
C GLY A 76 -5.60 -30.31 30.09
N CYS A 77 -6.65 -29.79 29.47
CA CYS A 77 -8.01 -30.30 29.62
C CYS A 77 -8.21 -31.66 28.94
N PRO A 78 -9.11 -32.55 29.40
CA PRO A 78 -10.19 -32.32 30.38
C PRO A 78 -9.73 -32.17 31.84
N GLU A 79 -8.48 -32.52 32.14
CA GLU A 79 -7.89 -32.41 33.48
C GLU A 79 -7.45 -30.97 33.79
N CYS A 80 -8.42 -30.06 33.83
CA CYS A 80 -8.21 -28.64 34.09
C CYS A 80 -9.39 -28.06 34.89
N THR A 81 -9.16 -26.90 35.49
CA THR A 81 -10.18 -26.08 36.13
C THR A 81 -10.40 -24.79 35.34
N HIS A 82 -11.60 -24.23 35.44
CA HIS A 82 -11.92 -22.92 34.90
C HIS A 82 -12.61 -22.07 35.96
N THR A 83 -12.32 -20.77 35.95
CA THR A 83 -12.95 -19.78 36.83
C THR A 83 -13.36 -18.55 36.02
N GLY A 84 -14.38 -17.83 36.48
CA GLY A 84 -14.98 -16.73 35.73
C GLY A 84 -16.13 -17.19 34.84
N THR A 85 -16.73 -16.25 34.10
CA THR A 85 -17.99 -16.49 33.37
C THR A 85 -17.77 -16.93 31.93
N TYR A 86 -16.73 -16.40 31.27
CA TYR A 86 -16.58 -16.49 29.83
C TYR A 86 -15.37 -17.32 29.43
N GLY A 87 -15.56 -18.13 28.40
CA GLY A 87 -14.57 -19.03 27.84
C GLY A 87 -15.27 -20.11 27.03
N ALA A 88 -14.53 -20.75 26.13
CA ALA A 88 -15.06 -21.86 25.36
C ALA A 88 -14.01 -22.94 25.09
N ASP A 89 -14.46 -24.18 24.89
CA ASP A 89 -13.63 -25.20 24.24
C ASP A 89 -13.77 -25.11 22.73
N CYS A 90 -13.06 -25.98 22.00
CA CYS A 90 -13.03 -25.94 20.55
C CYS A 90 -14.43 -26.10 19.93
N SER A 91 -15.20 -27.08 20.41
CA SER A 91 -16.54 -27.36 19.91
C SER A 91 -17.59 -26.35 20.35
N GLY A 92 -17.54 -25.87 21.59
CA GLY A 92 -18.42 -24.83 22.11
C GLY A 92 -18.20 -23.50 21.40
N PHE A 93 -16.94 -23.16 21.11
CA PHE A 93 -16.58 -21.99 20.32
C PHE A 93 -17.21 -22.03 18.92
N VAL A 94 -16.96 -23.11 18.15
CA VAL A 94 -17.47 -23.22 16.77
C VAL A 94 -18.99 -23.31 16.75
N SER A 95 -19.59 -24.11 17.64
CA SER A 95 -21.06 -24.23 17.72
C SER A 95 -21.72 -22.88 18.02
N ARG A 96 -21.14 -22.07 18.91
CA ARG A 96 -21.65 -20.73 19.22
C ARG A 96 -21.45 -19.75 18.07
N ALA A 97 -20.29 -19.77 17.42
CA ALA A 97 -20.03 -18.91 16.25
C ALA A 97 -21.02 -19.23 15.11
N TRP A 98 -21.31 -20.52 14.90
CA TRP A 98 -22.32 -21.01 13.97
C TRP A 98 -23.76 -20.85 14.44
N GLN A 99 -23.97 -20.50 15.71
CA GLN A 99 -25.28 -20.45 16.34
C GLN A 99 -26.10 -21.73 16.12
N VAL A 100 -25.46 -22.86 16.39
CA VAL A 100 -26.08 -24.19 16.35
C VAL A 100 -26.07 -24.81 17.76
N PRO A 101 -27.14 -25.52 18.17
CA PRO A 101 -28.37 -25.76 17.40
C PRO A 101 -29.30 -24.54 17.33
N ASP A 102 -29.13 -23.55 18.21
CA ASP A 102 -30.03 -22.41 18.37
C ASP A 102 -29.36 -21.05 18.07
N PRO A 103 -30.10 -20.05 17.52
CA PRO A 103 -29.69 -18.66 17.29
C PRO A 103 -29.51 -17.86 18.58
N LEU A 104 -28.55 -18.26 19.41
CA LEU A 104 -28.31 -17.68 20.72
C LEU A 104 -27.14 -16.69 20.69
N ALA A 105 -27.25 -15.63 21.49
CA ALA A 105 -26.20 -14.63 21.64
C ALA A 105 -24.88 -15.26 22.12
N THR A 106 -23.74 -14.66 21.76
CA THR A 106 -22.41 -15.19 22.12
C THR A 106 -22.19 -15.29 23.63
N ASN A 107 -22.85 -14.44 24.42
CA ASN A 107 -22.76 -14.41 25.87
C ASN A 107 -23.76 -15.34 26.58
N ALA A 108 -24.57 -16.11 25.85
CA ALA A 108 -25.45 -17.11 26.43
C ALA A 108 -24.63 -18.36 26.80
N CYS A 109 -24.45 -18.61 28.10
CA CYS A 109 -23.70 -19.76 28.62
C CYS A 109 -24.64 -20.91 29.04
N ASN A 110 -24.11 -22.13 29.17
CA ASN A 110 -24.82 -23.34 29.59
C ASN A 110 -25.96 -23.78 28.64
N THR A 111 -25.66 -23.85 27.35
CA THR A 111 -26.63 -24.24 26.31
C THR A 111 -26.29 -25.60 25.71
N ALA A 112 -27.11 -26.07 24.77
CA ALA A 112 -26.79 -27.27 23.99
C ALA A 112 -25.46 -27.10 23.24
N ARG A 113 -24.71 -28.21 23.13
CA ARG A 113 -23.36 -28.24 22.55
C ARG A 113 -23.14 -29.49 21.73
N TYR A 114 -22.27 -29.36 20.73
CA TYR A 114 -21.69 -30.48 20.01
C TYR A 114 -20.29 -30.78 20.54
N VAL A 115 -19.73 -31.91 20.11
CA VAL A 115 -18.32 -32.27 20.35
C VAL A 115 -17.56 -32.19 19.03
N ALA A 116 -16.23 -32.08 19.07
CA ALA A 116 -15.42 -31.92 17.86
C ALA A 116 -15.71 -32.97 16.77
N SER A 117 -15.83 -34.25 17.15
CA SER A 117 -16.15 -35.34 16.23
C SER A 117 -17.54 -35.23 15.58
N SER A 118 -18.46 -34.40 16.10
CA SER A 118 -19.76 -34.17 15.45
C SER A 118 -19.61 -33.47 14.10
N PHE A 119 -18.51 -32.74 13.89
CA PHE A 119 -18.25 -31.96 12.69
C PHE A 119 -17.52 -32.77 11.60
N THR A 120 -17.13 -34.02 11.85
CA THR A 120 -16.43 -34.86 10.84
C THR A 120 -17.38 -35.63 9.93
N ALA A 121 -18.69 -35.52 10.15
CA ALA A 121 -19.74 -36.17 9.38
C ALA A 121 -20.92 -35.21 9.14
N ASP A 122 -21.75 -35.54 8.15
CA ASP A 122 -22.98 -34.80 7.87
C ASP A 122 -23.88 -34.78 9.10
N ASN A 123 -24.54 -33.65 9.31
CA ASN A 123 -25.37 -33.39 10.47
C ASN A 123 -26.68 -32.71 10.04
N GLU A 124 -27.57 -32.50 11.00
CA GLU A 124 -28.80 -31.73 10.78
C GLU A 124 -28.51 -30.30 10.34
N TYR A 125 -27.40 -29.70 10.80
CA TYR A 125 -27.11 -28.27 10.59
C TYR A 125 -25.87 -27.98 9.71
N TRP A 126 -25.18 -28.99 9.20
CA TRP A 126 -24.03 -28.81 8.30
C TRP A 126 -23.79 -30.04 7.44
N ASN A 127 -23.06 -29.83 6.33
CA ASN A 127 -22.57 -30.89 5.48
C ASN A 127 -21.04 -30.94 5.55
N VAL A 128 -20.46 -32.13 5.37
CA VAL A 128 -19.02 -32.26 5.16
C VAL A 128 -18.64 -31.65 3.83
N VAL A 129 -17.53 -30.92 3.80
CA VAL A 129 -16.97 -30.33 2.58
C VAL A 129 -15.54 -30.83 2.35
N PRO A 130 -15.13 -31.00 1.08
CA PRO A 130 -13.74 -31.30 0.76
C PRO A 130 -12.79 -30.23 1.31
N MET A 131 -11.61 -30.64 1.77
CA MET A 131 -10.61 -29.71 2.32
C MET A 131 -10.17 -28.64 1.29
N ASN A 132 -10.14 -28.98 0.00
CA ASN A 132 -9.80 -28.04 -1.06
C ASN A 132 -10.93 -27.05 -1.39
N ASP A 133 -12.14 -27.27 -0.85
CA ASP A 133 -13.30 -26.41 -1.04
C ASP A 133 -13.56 -25.53 0.19
N LEU A 134 -12.65 -25.51 1.16
CA LEU A 134 -12.78 -24.72 2.38
C LEU A 134 -12.87 -23.23 2.06
N ARG A 135 -13.78 -22.56 2.77
CA ARG A 135 -13.96 -21.11 2.69
C ARG A 135 -14.17 -20.50 4.07
N PRO A 136 -14.09 -19.16 4.20
CA PRO A 136 -14.42 -18.50 5.46
C PRO A 136 -15.81 -18.92 5.97
N ALA A 137 -15.92 -19.02 7.29
CA ALA A 137 -17.05 -19.60 8.04
C ALA A 137 -17.17 -21.12 8.06
N ASP A 138 -16.40 -21.86 7.26
CA ASP A 138 -16.32 -23.32 7.41
C ASP A 138 -15.57 -23.70 8.69
N ALA A 139 -15.83 -24.90 9.18
CA ALA A 139 -15.11 -25.49 10.28
C ALA A 139 -14.20 -26.61 9.75
N VAL A 140 -13.08 -26.82 10.41
CA VAL A 140 -12.15 -27.91 10.12
C VAL A 140 -12.02 -28.75 11.38
N ALA A 141 -12.41 -30.02 11.31
CA ALA A 141 -12.59 -30.88 12.46
C ALA A 141 -11.86 -32.22 12.34
N SER A 142 -11.39 -32.72 13.47
CA SER A 142 -10.96 -34.11 13.68
C SER A 142 -11.80 -34.71 14.81
N ASP A 143 -11.49 -35.95 15.20
CA ASP A 143 -12.18 -36.62 16.32
C ASP A 143 -12.03 -35.88 17.66
N SER A 144 -11.01 -35.03 17.81
CA SER A 144 -10.67 -34.39 19.09
C SER A 144 -10.61 -32.88 19.06
N HIS A 145 -10.68 -32.23 17.88
CA HIS A 145 -10.53 -30.79 17.78
C HIS A 145 -11.29 -30.19 16.60
N VAL A 146 -11.84 -29.00 16.76
CA VAL A 146 -12.52 -28.26 15.68
C VAL A 146 -12.10 -26.80 15.67
N ILE A 147 -11.92 -26.27 14.48
CA ILE A 147 -11.31 -24.97 14.19
C ILE A 147 -12.24 -24.19 13.26
N LEU A 148 -12.38 -22.88 13.44
CA LEU A 148 -13.13 -22.03 12.50
C LEU A 148 -12.18 -21.40 11.49
N VAL A 149 -12.46 -21.56 10.20
CA VAL A 149 -11.76 -20.88 9.11
C VAL A 149 -12.35 -19.48 8.95
N ILE A 150 -11.49 -18.46 8.96
CA ILE A 150 -11.90 -17.05 8.85
C ILE A 150 -11.34 -16.33 7.64
N GLY A 151 -10.34 -16.92 6.97
CA GLY A 151 -9.76 -16.40 5.73
C GLY A 151 -9.50 -17.51 4.73
N SER A 152 -9.20 -17.11 3.50
CA SER A 152 -8.81 -18.02 2.42
C SER A 152 -7.44 -18.66 2.68
N GLU A 153 -7.18 -19.76 1.96
CA GLU A 153 -5.85 -20.38 1.88
C GLU A 153 -4.85 -19.41 1.23
N ASP A 154 -3.68 -19.25 1.84
CA ASP A 154 -2.58 -18.47 1.27
C ASP A 154 -1.74 -19.29 0.28
N ALA A 155 -0.72 -18.65 -0.32
CA ALA A 155 0.14 -19.31 -1.30
C ALA A 155 1.00 -20.46 -0.72
N PHE A 156 1.06 -20.60 0.60
CA PHE A 156 1.80 -21.64 1.31
C PHE A 156 0.90 -22.77 1.83
N GLY A 157 -0.40 -22.72 1.52
CA GLY A 157 -1.40 -23.67 1.97
C GLY A 157 -1.87 -23.44 3.40
N GLU A 158 -1.64 -22.23 3.94
CA GLU A 158 -2.00 -21.87 5.29
C GLU A 158 -3.34 -21.11 5.31
N HIS A 159 -4.23 -21.51 6.22
CA HIS A 159 -5.52 -20.86 6.42
C HIS A 159 -5.48 -19.97 7.65
N ASP A 160 -6.03 -18.76 7.54
CA ASP A 160 -6.30 -17.91 8.70
C ASP A 160 -7.51 -18.44 9.48
N CYS A 161 -7.30 -18.73 10.75
CA CYS A 161 -8.22 -19.48 11.60
C CYS A 161 -8.40 -18.85 12.96
N VAL A 162 -9.51 -19.20 13.62
CA VAL A 162 -9.69 -19.02 15.06
C VAL A 162 -9.91 -20.39 15.71
N GLU A 163 -9.19 -20.68 16.79
CA GLU A 163 -9.35 -21.92 17.55
C GLU A 163 -9.15 -21.72 19.04
N ALA A 164 -9.88 -22.51 19.84
CA ALA A 164 -9.68 -22.62 21.28
C ALA A 164 -8.62 -23.70 21.57
N LYS A 165 -7.38 -23.32 21.89
CA LYS A 165 -6.19 -24.21 21.86
C LYS A 165 -5.78 -24.82 23.21
N GLY A 166 -6.68 -24.80 24.19
CA GLY A 166 -6.37 -25.23 25.57
C GLY A 166 -5.92 -24.09 26.48
N CYS A 167 -5.73 -24.42 27.77
CA CYS A 167 -5.54 -23.40 28.82
C CYS A 167 -4.38 -22.43 28.59
N SER A 168 -3.26 -22.88 27.99
CA SER A 168 -2.08 -22.04 27.81
C SER A 168 -2.27 -20.90 26.81
N TYR A 169 -3.25 -21.02 25.92
CA TYR A 169 -3.47 -20.08 24.82
C TYR A 169 -4.83 -19.40 24.89
N GLY A 170 -5.87 -20.13 25.29
CA GLY A 170 -7.25 -19.68 25.14
C GLY A 170 -7.73 -19.76 23.70
N ILE A 171 -8.63 -18.85 23.33
CA ILE A 171 -9.13 -18.68 21.97
C ILE A 171 -8.23 -17.68 21.25
N VAL A 172 -7.60 -18.12 20.17
CA VAL A 172 -6.62 -17.31 19.45
C VAL A 172 -6.91 -17.32 17.96
N ARG A 173 -6.52 -16.23 17.30
CA ARG A 173 -6.37 -16.18 15.85
C ARG A 173 -4.98 -16.63 15.47
N ASN A 174 -4.86 -17.55 14.52
CA ASN A 174 -3.59 -18.05 14.04
C ASN A 174 -3.73 -18.63 12.64
N SER A 175 -2.58 -18.76 11.99
CA SER A 175 -2.46 -19.42 10.71
C SER A 175 -2.23 -20.94 10.92
N ARG A 176 -2.84 -21.78 10.07
CA ARG A 176 -2.83 -23.25 10.19
C ARG A 176 -2.74 -23.95 8.83
N THR A 177 -1.93 -25.01 8.78
CA THR A 177 -2.05 -26.07 7.77
C THR A 177 -2.78 -27.27 8.36
N PHE A 178 -3.52 -28.00 7.55
CA PHE A 178 -4.32 -29.15 7.98
C PHE A 178 -3.80 -30.45 7.37
N SER A 179 -3.61 -31.47 8.21
CA SER A 179 -3.28 -32.82 7.74
C SER A 179 -4.53 -33.59 7.31
N SER A 180 -4.34 -34.75 6.69
CA SER A 180 -5.44 -35.58 6.16
C SER A 180 -6.39 -36.18 7.21
N VAL A 181 -6.14 -35.99 8.51
CA VAL A 181 -7.05 -36.43 9.58
C VAL A 181 -8.20 -35.45 9.84
N TYR A 182 -8.13 -34.26 9.23
CA TYR A 182 -9.16 -33.26 9.32
C TYR A 182 -10.18 -33.39 8.19
N SER A 183 -11.42 -33.07 8.49
CA SER A 183 -12.54 -32.94 7.56
C SER A 183 -13.11 -31.53 7.63
N GLY A 184 -13.47 -30.96 6.49
CA GLY A 184 -14.18 -29.69 6.43
C GLY A 184 -15.66 -29.89 6.74
N ALA A 185 -16.29 -28.90 7.38
CA ALA A 185 -17.72 -28.86 7.60
C ALA A 185 -18.25 -27.45 7.29
N ARG A 186 -19.42 -27.39 6.65
CA ARG A 186 -20.07 -26.15 6.26
C ARG A 186 -21.49 -26.10 6.77
N ARG A 187 -21.78 -25.09 7.60
CA ARG A 187 -23.12 -24.83 8.11
C ARG A 187 -24.13 -24.60 6.98
N ILE A 188 -25.34 -25.12 7.13
CA ILE A 188 -26.47 -24.82 6.24
C ILE A 188 -27.01 -23.40 6.49
N ASN A 189 -28.00 -22.98 5.69
CA ASN A 189 -28.68 -21.69 5.78
C ASN A 189 -27.76 -20.46 5.62
N LEU A 190 -26.59 -20.61 5.00
CA LEU A 190 -25.79 -19.45 4.59
C LEU A 190 -26.49 -18.76 3.42
N THR A 191 -26.72 -17.44 3.54
CA THR A 191 -27.30 -16.64 2.44
C THR A 191 -26.33 -16.56 1.26
N THR A 192 -26.83 -16.09 0.12
CA THR A 192 -26.03 -15.92 -1.09
C THR A 192 -24.79 -15.08 -0.84
N CYS A 193 -23.74 -15.52 -1.50
CA CYS A 193 -22.38 -15.01 -1.50
C CYS A 193 -22.31 -13.49 -1.58
N GLU A 194 -21.44 -12.87 -0.79
CA GLU A 194 -21.20 -11.42 -0.89
C GLU A 194 -20.61 -11.01 -2.24
N CYS A 195 -20.08 -11.99 -2.98
CA CYS A 195 -19.48 -11.84 -4.29
C CYS A 195 -19.61 -13.15 -5.09
N ASP A 196 -19.57 -13.04 -6.41
CA ASP A 196 -19.53 -14.19 -7.30
C ASP A 196 -18.13 -14.80 -7.31
N GLU A 197 -18.02 -16.12 -7.27
CA GLU A 197 -16.72 -16.82 -7.22
C GLU A 197 -15.79 -16.37 -8.36
N GLY A 198 -14.57 -15.99 -8.03
CA GLY A 198 -13.58 -15.50 -9.00
C GLY A 198 -13.81 -14.06 -9.46
N SER A 199 -14.83 -13.35 -8.97
CA SER A 199 -14.95 -11.92 -9.20
C SER A 199 -13.82 -11.14 -8.52
N THR A 200 -13.47 -9.99 -9.08
CA THR A 200 -12.43 -9.11 -8.56
C THR A 200 -12.97 -7.70 -8.43
N GLU A 201 -12.62 -7.03 -7.34
CA GLU A 201 -12.91 -5.61 -7.12
C GLU A 201 -11.61 -4.82 -6.99
N SER A 202 -11.68 -3.55 -7.35
CA SER A 202 -10.56 -2.61 -7.26
C SER A 202 -11.04 -1.28 -6.72
N GLU A 203 -10.23 -0.66 -5.87
CA GLU A 203 -10.50 0.68 -5.37
C GLU A 203 -9.21 1.51 -5.29
N ASN A 204 -9.36 2.82 -5.36
CA ASN A 204 -8.26 3.76 -5.18
C ASN A 204 -7.73 3.67 -3.74
N CYS A 205 -6.43 3.80 -3.58
CA CYS A 205 -5.78 3.86 -2.28
C CYS A 205 -4.59 4.82 -2.32
N GLY A 206 -4.43 5.62 -1.27
CA GLY A 206 -3.46 6.73 -1.27
C GLY A 206 -3.76 7.76 -2.36
N ASP A 207 -2.70 8.39 -2.86
CA ASP A 207 -2.76 9.47 -3.85
C ASP A 207 -2.63 8.98 -5.30
N CYS A 208 -1.97 7.84 -5.51
CA CYS A 208 -1.63 7.32 -6.83
C CYS A 208 -1.86 5.81 -7.00
N GLY A 209 -2.31 5.12 -5.95
CA GLY A 209 -2.44 3.67 -5.94
C GLY A 209 -3.84 3.15 -6.20
N THR A 210 -3.90 1.86 -6.55
CA THR A 210 -5.09 1.03 -6.57
C THR A 210 -4.79 -0.25 -5.78
N ARG A 211 -5.78 -0.77 -5.07
CA ARG A 211 -5.71 -2.09 -4.44
C ARG A 211 -6.85 -2.95 -4.92
N THR A 212 -6.63 -4.25 -4.93
CA THR A 212 -7.56 -5.23 -5.47
C THR A 212 -7.86 -6.33 -4.46
N ARG A 213 -9.02 -6.95 -4.59
CA ARG A 213 -9.39 -8.16 -3.84
C ARG A 213 -10.17 -9.09 -4.73
N SER A 214 -10.14 -10.38 -4.42
CA SER A 214 -10.82 -11.41 -5.20
C SER A 214 -11.88 -12.08 -4.34
N CYS A 215 -12.91 -12.61 -4.98
CA CYS A 215 -13.91 -13.42 -4.32
C CYS A 215 -13.47 -14.89 -4.33
N THR A 216 -13.28 -15.46 -3.14
CA THR A 216 -12.95 -16.87 -2.96
C THR A 216 -13.88 -17.48 -1.93
N GLY A 217 -14.56 -18.54 -2.32
CA GLY A 217 -15.55 -19.19 -1.48
C GLY A 217 -16.64 -18.21 -1.03
N CYS A 218 -17.23 -17.48 -1.98
CA CYS A 218 -18.34 -16.57 -1.73
C CYS A 218 -18.05 -15.35 -0.84
N MET A 219 -16.77 -15.08 -0.55
CA MET A 219 -16.32 -14.00 0.32
C MET A 219 -15.17 -13.25 -0.33
N TRP A 220 -15.11 -11.93 -0.12
CA TRP A 220 -13.97 -11.13 -0.53
C TRP A 220 -12.73 -11.50 0.30
N THR A 221 -11.60 -11.72 -0.36
CA THR A 221 -10.30 -11.79 0.31
C THR A 221 -9.95 -10.45 0.95
N GLY A 222 -8.90 -10.44 1.77
CA GLY A 222 -8.25 -9.18 2.15
C GLY A 222 -7.81 -8.38 0.91
N TRP A 223 -7.81 -7.05 1.05
CA TRP A 223 -7.26 -6.16 0.04
C TRP A 223 -5.76 -6.41 -0.16
N SER A 224 -5.31 -6.39 -1.41
CA SER A 224 -3.88 -6.38 -1.76
C SER A 224 -3.17 -5.16 -1.18
N ALA A 225 -1.83 -5.20 -1.21
CA ALA A 225 -1.04 -3.98 -1.01
C ALA A 225 -1.48 -2.90 -2.01
N CYS A 226 -1.40 -1.65 -1.55
CA CYS A 226 -1.67 -0.51 -2.41
C CYS A 226 -0.48 -0.29 -3.34
N ASP A 227 -0.72 -0.24 -4.64
CA ASP A 227 0.32 -0.07 -5.66
C ASP A 227 -0.19 0.75 -6.85
N GLY A 228 0.69 1.43 -7.56
CA GLY A 228 0.31 2.34 -8.64
C GLY A 228 1.48 2.70 -9.54
N SER A 229 1.17 3.17 -10.74
CA SER A 229 2.18 3.65 -11.68
C SER A 229 2.67 5.04 -11.30
N ASP A 230 3.95 5.30 -11.52
CA ASP A 230 4.52 6.65 -11.41
C ASP A 230 3.80 7.61 -12.38
N PRO A 231 3.55 8.87 -11.97
CA PRO A 231 3.05 9.89 -12.88
C PRO A 231 4.01 10.12 -14.06
N GLU A 232 3.45 10.47 -15.22
CA GLU A 232 4.22 10.80 -16.42
C GLU A 232 4.04 12.28 -16.82
N GLY A 233 4.99 12.81 -17.58
CA GLY A 233 4.94 14.19 -18.08
C GLY A 233 5.04 15.23 -16.95
N GLU A 234 4.35 16.36 -17.13
CA GLU A 234 4.40 17.50 -16.19
C GLU A 234 3.86 17.15 -14.79
N ALA A 235 2.98 16.14 -14.68
CA ALA A 235 2.49 15.67 -13.39
C ALA A 235 3.55 14.90 -12.59
N ALA A 236 4.64 14.46 -13.25
CA ALA A 236 5.76 13.80 -12.59
C ALA A 236 6.71 14.80 -11.91
N ASP A 237 6.71 16.07 -12.29
CA ASP A 237 7.67 17.03 -11.76
C ASP A 237 7.29 17.44 -10.33
N CYS A 238 8.27 17.51 -9.43
CA CYS A 238 8.06 17.93 -8.05
C CYS A 238 9.25 18.69 -7.47
N THR A 239 8.97 19.47 -6.44
CA THR A 239 9.98 20.15 -5.62
C THR A 239 10.15 19.41 -4.30
N VAL A 240 11.41 19.10 -3.97
CA VAL A 240 11.79 18.42 -2.73
C VAL A 240 11.66 19.44 -1.59
N GLY A 241 11.21 18.97 -0.42
CA GLY A 241 10.98 19.82 0.75
C GLY A 241 12.24 20.49 1.31
N GLU A 242 12.08 21.23 2.40
CA GLU A 242 13.15 22.06 2.99
C GLU A 242 14.46 21.28 3.22
N GLY A 243 15.56 21.80 2.65
CA GLY A 243 16.91 21.25 2.81
C GLY A 243 17.55 20.72 1.52
N ALA A 244 16.78 20.54 0.45
CA ALA A 244 17.34 20.25 -0.87
C ALA A 244 17.84 21.54 -1.54
N LEU A 245 19.04 21.49 -2.13
CA LEU A 245 19.75 22.62 -2.72
C LEU A 245 19.99 22.39 -4.22
N GLY A 246 20.28 23.46 -4.95
CA GLY A 246 20.63 23.40 -6.37
C GLY A 246 19.64 22.60 -7.22
N VAL A 247 20.19 21.82 -8.15
CA VAL A 247 19.40 20.96 -9.06
C VAL A 247 18.67 19.83 -8.33
N CYS A 248 19.10 19.46 -7.11
CA CYS A 248 18.48 18.42 -6.27
C CYS A 248 17.20 18.89 -5.58
N ALA A 249 16.92 20.20 -5.56
CA ALA A 249 15.64 20.72 -5.11
C ALA A 249 14.49 20.34 -6.05
N GLN A 250 14.80 19.96 -7.29
CA GLN A 250 13.85 19.36 -8.23
C GLN A 250 13.97 17.84 -8.23
N GLY A 251 12.86 17.19 -8.58
CA GLY A 251 12.79 15.74 -8.62
C GLY A 251 11.60 15.25 -9.42
N ARG A 252 11.40 13.92 -9.40
CA ARG A 252 10.22 13.28 -9.97
C ARG A 252 9.39 12.53 -8.94
N GLN A 253 8.07 12.65 -9.05
CA GLN A 253 7.12 11.90 -8.26
C GLN A 253 7.20 10.43 -8.62
N LEU A 254 7.25 9.60 -7.58
CA LEU A 254 7.16 8.16 -7.65
C LEU A 254 5.96 7.70 -6.83
N CYS A 255 5.24 6.70 -7.32
CA CYS A 255 4.17 6.07 -6.57
C CYS A 255 4.75 4.95 -5.71
N VAL A 256 4.91 5.21 -4.41
CA VAL A 256 5.47 4.24 -3.46
C VAL A 256 4.39 3.81 -2.49
N ALA A 257 3.97 2.55 -2.58
CA ALA A 257 2.90 1.97 -1.77
C ALA A 257 1.58 2.79 -1.80
N GLY A 258 1.27 3.37 -2.96
CA GLY A 258 0.09 4.22 -3.19
C GLY A 258 0.25 5.70 -2.87
N TRP A 259 1.42 6.13 -2.36
CA TRP A 259 1.67 7.53 -2.00
C TRP A 259 2.65 8.18 -2.96
N LEU A 260 2.34 9.40 -3.37
CA LEU A 260 3.23 10.19 -4.20
C LEU A 260 4.41 10.67 -3.35
N THR A 261 5.61 10.22 -3.72
CA THR A 261 6.87 10.58 -3.08
C THR A 261 7.75 11.31 -4.08
N CYS A 262 8.25 12.49 -3.73
CA CYS A 262 9.18 13.22 -4.59
C CYS A 262 10.60 12.66 -4.46
N SER A 263 11.13 12.07 -5.53
CA SER A 263 12.51 11.58 -5.61
C SER A 263 13.43 12.67 -6.17
N PRO A 264 14.42 13.16 -5.41
CA PRO A 264 15.32 14.23 -5.87
C PRO A 264 16.14 13.82 -7.08
N ASN A 265 16.51 14.80 -7.90
CA ASN A 265 17.58 14.62 -8.88
C ASN A 265 18.88 14.22 -8.17
N SER A 266 19.70 13.40 -8.84
CA SER A 266 20.98 12.97 -8.27
C SER A 266 22.03 14.08 -8.40
N PRO A 267 22.88 14.30 -7.38
CA PRO A 267 24.02 15.20 -7.48
C PRO A 267 24.93 14.83 -8.66
N GLY A 268 25.31 15.86 -9.41
CA GLY A 268 26.22 15.81 -10.55
C GLY A 268 27.62 16.30 -10.19
N THR A 269 28.41 16.50 -11.23
CA THR A 269 29.69 17.24 -11.13
C THR A 269 29.44 18.69 -11.48
N GLU A 270 30.02 19.61 -10.70
CA GLU A 270 29.99 21.04 -10.98
C GLU A 270 30.49 21.39 -12.39
N VAL A 271 29.67 22.14 -13.12
CA VAL A 271 29.99 22.74 -14.41
C VAL A 271 29.63 24.21 -14.34
N CYS A 272 30.29 25.04 -15.16
CA CYS A 272 30.02 26.46 -15.19
C CYS A 272 28.74 26.77 -15.98
N ASP A 273 27.59 26.67 -15.31
CA ASP A 273 26.26 26.88 -15.88
C ASP A 273 25.33 27.72 -14.99
N GLY A 274 25.84 28.23 -13.87
CA GLY A 274 25.09 29.05 -12.93
C GLY A 274 24.14 28.24 -12.05
N GLN A 275 24.28 26.91 -12.03
CA GLN A 275 23.53 26.01 -11.17
C GLN A 275 24.47 25.35 -10.16
N ASP A 276 23.90 24.97 -9.01
CA ASP A 276 24.54 24.11 -8.01
C ASP A 276 24.22 22.66 -8.41
N ASN A 277 25.16 22.03 -9.10
CA ASN A 277 25.00 20.73 -9.75
C ASN A 277 25.31 19.57 -8.80
N ASP A 278 26.23 19.76 -7.86
CA ASP A 278 26.58 18.79 -6.83
C ASP A 278 25.77 18.93 -5.52
N CYS A 279 24.91 19.96 -5.47
CA CYS A 279 23.92 20.22 -4.43
C CYS A 279 24.54 20.52 -3.06
N ASP A 280 25.72 21.12 -3.02
CA ASP A 280 26.43 21.50 -1.79
C ASP A 280 26.03 22.89 -1.25
N GLY A 281 25.21 23.63 -2.01
CA GLY A 281 24.73 24.97 -1.68
C GLY A 281 25.57 26.11 -2.26
N LEU A 282 26.61 25.81 -3.03
CA LEU A 282 27.45 26.77 -3.72
C LEU A 282 27.31 26.58 -5.23
N VAL A 283 27.16 27.69 -5.95
CA VAL A 283 27.03 27.68 -7.40
C VAL A 283 28.42 27.75 -8.04
N ASP A 284 28.66 26.90 -9.05
CA ASP A 284 29.88 26.86 -9.87
C ASP A 284 31.18 26.76 -9.03
N ASN A 285 31.20 25.98 -7.95
CA ASN A 285 32.34 25.86 -7.02
C ASN A 285 33.27 24.67 -7.34
N GLY A 286 33.18 24.12 -8.54
CA GLY A 286 33.98 22.99 -8.99
C GLY A 286 35.48 23.24 -9.12
N THR A 287 36.18 22.22 -9.62
CA THR A 287 37.60 22.35 -9.96
C THR A 287 37.78 23.09 -11.30
N THR A 288 38.97 23.64 -11.54
CA THR A 288 39.27 24.31 -12.83
C THR A 288 38.95 23.43 -14.04
N VAL A 289 39.16 22.12 -13.94
CA VAL A 289 38.87 21.17 -15.03
C VAL A 289 37.36 21.03 -15.25
N THR A 290 36.58 20.87 -14.18
CA THR A 290 35.13 20.61 -14.26
C THR A 290 34.35 21.86 -14.66
N LEU A 291 34.82 23.04 -14.24
CA LEU A 291 34.27 24.34 -14.63
C LEU A 291 34.75 24.85 -16.00
N GLY A 292 35.73 24.17 -16.64
CA GLY A 292 36.27 24.62 -17.93
C GLY A 292 37.19 25.84 -17.84
N GLU A 293 37.84 26.06 -16.69
CA GLU A 293 38.79 27.13 -16.43
C GLU A 293 40.24 26.73 -16.75
N GLY A 294 41.11 27.72 -16.94
CA GLY A 294 42.55 27.50 -17.10
C GLY A 294 42.98 27.11 -18.52
N TYR A 295 42.06 27.04 -19.48
CA TYR A 295 42.37 26.75 -20.88
C TYR A 295 42.71 28.03 -21.64
N ALA A 296 43.72 27.95 -22.52
CA ALA A 296 44.07 29.07 -23.38
C ALA A 296 42.91 29.40 -24.34
N CYS A 297 42.61 30.68 -24.48
CA CYS A 297 41.55 31.19 -25.34
C CYS A 297 42.01 32.48 -26.03
N ILE A 298 41.30 32.89 -27.08
CA ILE A 298 41.57 34.16 -27.77
C ILE A 298 40.26 34.92 -27.88
N ASN A 299 40.27 36.19 -27.47
CA ASN A 299 39.16 37.13 -27.65
C ASN A 299 39.64 38.37 -28.41
N ARG A 300 38.78 39.39 -28.53
CA ARG A 300 39.11 40.67 -29.21
C ARG A 300 40.28 41.44 -28.58
N CYS A 301 40.58 41.20 -27.31
CA CYS A 301 41.70 41.81 -26.57
C CYS A 301 43.01 41.01 -26.66
N GLY A 302 43.01 39.80 -27.23
CA GLY A 302 44.19 38.97 -27.44
C GLY A 302 44.11 37.59 -26.78
N GLU A 303 45.27 37.00 -26.51
CA GLU A 303 45.41 35.71 -25.82
C GLU A 303 45.05 35.85 -24.33
N GLY A 304 44.17 34.97 -23.86
CA GLY A 304 43.68 34.92 -22.49
C GLY A 304 43.55 33.49 -21.97
N VAL A 305 42.89 33.37 -20.81
CA VAL A 305 42.60 32.10 -20.14
C VAL A 305 41.11 32.03 -19.82
N SER A 306 40.49 30.86 -19.97
CA SER A 306 39.09 30.66 -19.60
C SER A 306 38.89 30.72 -18.08
N ALA A 307 37.78 31.32 -17.65
CA ALA A 307 37.35 31.40 -16.27
C ALA A 307 35.82 31.27 -16.20
N CYS A 308 35.30 30.76 -15.08
CA CYS A 308 33.87 30.62 -14.85
C CYS A 308 33.31 31.87 -14.21
N LEU A 309 32.47 32.59 -14.96
CA LEU A 309 32.04 33.93 -14.65
C LEU A 309 30.55 34.06 -14.88
N ASP A 310 29.78 34.35 -13.82
CA ASP A 310 28.34 34.53 -13.87
C ASP A 310 27.60 33.36 -14.55
N GLY A 311 28.00 32.11 -14.25
CA GLY A 311 27.39 30.91 -14.82
C GLY A 311 27.76 30.62 -16.27
N ALA A 312 28.85 31.21 -16.78
CA ALA A 312 29.35 30.92 -18.11
C ALA A 312 30.88 30.94 -18.19
N VAL A 313 31.44 30.02 -18.99
CA VAL A 313 32.88 30.02 -19.30
C VAL A 313 33.22 31.20 -20.20
N ARG A 314 34.03 32.14 -19.71
CA ARG A 314 34.43 33.37 -20.43
C ARG A 314 35.95 33.45 -20.58
N CYS A 315 36.41 34.07 -21.67
CA CYS A 315 37.84 34.28 -21.94
C CYS A 315 38.35 35.58 -21.30
N VAL A 316 39.27 35.47 -20.33
CA VAL A 316 39.81 36.61 -19.57
C VAL A 316 41.25 36.90 -19.98
N THR A 317 41.52 38.15 -20.35
CA THR A 317 42.85 38.66 -20.72
C THR A 317 43.56 39.34 -19.53
N PRO A 318 44.85 39.09 -19.27
CA PRO A 318 45.58 39.77 -18.21
C PRO A 318 45.61 41.30 -18.41
N GLY A 319 45.21 42.06 -17.39
CA GLY A 319 45.19 43.53 -17.43
C GLY A 319 43.88 44.15 -17.93
N THR A 320 42.85 43.35 -18.21
CA THR A 320 41.50 43.84 -18.50
C THR A 320 40.57 43.62 -17.29
N THR A 321 39.85 44.65 -16.86
CA THR A 321 38.78 44.52 -15.85
C THR A 321 37.52 43.96 -16.50
N TRP A 322 37.47 42.63 -16.63
CA TRP A 322 36.26 41.84 -16.92
C TRP A 322 35.50 42.11 -18.24
N PRO A 323 34.66 41.15 -18.68
CA PRO A 323 34.34 40.98 -20.09
C PRO A 323 33.02 41.68 -20.41
N ASP A 324 33.07 42.61 -21.35
CA ASP A 324 32.01 42.93 -22.32
C ASP A 324 30.58 42.59 -21.87
N ASP A 325 30.05 43.34 -20.92
CA ASP A 325 28.60 43.47 -20.73
C ASP A 325 28.26 44.95 -20.82
N THR A 326 28.43 45.47 -22.04
CA THR A 326 28.28 46.86 -22.47
C THR A 326 29.59 47.68 -22.52
N CYS A 327 30.02 48.01 -23.73
CA CYS A 327 30.37 49.40 -24.01
C CYS A 327 29.05 50.21 -23.87
N ASN A 328 28.59 50.45 -22.65
CA ASN A 328 27.58 51.46 -22.33
C ASN A 328 28.08 52.26 -21.15
N THR A 329 28.95 53.21 -21.48
CA THR A 329 29.02 54.44 -20.72
C THR A 329 28.60 55.56 -21.66
N ASP A 330 27.35 56.01 -21.47
CA ASP A 330 26.82 57.34 -21.77
C ASP A 330 25.92 57.53 -23.01
N ASP A 331 24.67 57.01 -22.99
CA ASP A 331 23.46 57.81 -23.31
C ASP A 331 22.17 57.16 -22.79
N PRO A 332 21.27 57.82 -22.02
CA PRO A 332 20.01 57.22 -21.57
C PRO A 332 18.92 57.20 -22.67
N GLY A 333 19.32 57.22 -23.96
CA GLY A 333 18.46 57.60 -25.08
C GLY A 333 18.03 56.49 -26.05
N GLU A 334 18.91 55.62 -26.55
CA GLU A 334 18.57 54.74 -27.69
C GLU A 334 19.30 53.38 -27.69
N PRO A 335 18.57 52.24 -27.73
CA PRO A 335 19.18 50.91 -27.87
C PRO A 335 19.11 50.46 -29.35
N GLY A 336 20.20 50.57 -30.12
CA GLY A 336 20.20 49.93 -31.44
C GLY A 336 21.26 50.27 -32.50
N ASP A 337 22.34 51.00 -32.21
CA ASP A 337 23.40 51.23 -33.21
C ASP A 337 24.73 50.59 -32.77
N THR A 338 25.34 49.81 -33.68
CA THR A 338 26.61 49.12 -33.46
C THR A 338 27.59 49.56 -34.55
N THR A 339 28.26 50.68 -34.33
CA THR A 339 29.46 51.03 -35.10
C THR A 339 30.65 51.30 -34.18
N ALA A 340 31.84 51.10 -34.74
CA ALA A 340 33.06 50.69 -34.04
C ALA A 340 33.85 51.80 -33.29
N ASP A 341 33.21 52.81 -32.70
CA ASP A 341 33.90 54.02 -32.19
C ASP A 341 33.88 54.23 -30.65
N ASP A 342 33.34 53.29 -29.86
CA ASP A 342 33.03 53.53 -28.43
C ASP A 342 34.12 53.10 -27.42
N GLY A 343 35.40 53.36 -27.71
CA GLY A 343 36.41 53.52 -26.64
C GLY A 343 36.77 52.31 -25.76
N CYS A 344 36.38 51.08 -26.12
CA CYS A 344 36.79 49.85 -25.43
C CYS A 344 38.28 49.54 -25.71
N SER A 345 39.20 50.22 -24.99
CA SER A 345 40.66 50.10 -25.13
C SER A 345 41.22 48.91 -24.33
N CYS A 346 41.51 47.79 -25.00
CA CYS A 346 42.49 46.83 -24.49
C CYS A 346 43.87 47.48 -24.61
N THR A 347 44.59 47.72 -23.51
CA THR A 347 45.96 48.26 -23.58
C THR A 347 46.87 47.18 -24.14
N VAL A 348 47.02 47.12 -25.46
CA VAL A 348 47.86 46.12 -26.13
C VAL A 348 49.29 46.33 -25.65
N GLY A 349 49.80 45.41 -24.82
CA GLY A 349 51.20 45.33 -24.44
C GLY A 349 52.05 45.11 -25.70
N GLY A 350 52.52 46.21 -26.28
CA GLY A 350 53.19 46.21 -27.58
C GLY A 350 54.45 45.36 -27.59
N ARG A 351 54.45 44.27 -28.36
CA ARG A 351 55.66 43.80 -29.02
C ARG A 351 55.79 44.52 -30.36
N ARG A 352 56.61 45.58 -30.37
CA ARG A 352 57.09 46.20 -31.61
C ARG A 352 57.89 45.16 -32.40
N ASN A 353 57.34 44.68 -33.51
CA ASN A 353 58.14 44.06 -34.56
C ASN A 353 58.58 45.19 -35.51
N PRO A 354 59.89 45.42 -35.73
CA PRO A 354 60.34 46.49 -36.60
C PRO A 354 60.39 46.00 -38.06
N GLY A 355 59.82 46.79 -38.96
CA GLY A 355 60.14 46.71 -40.39
C GLY A 355 59.02 46.12 -41.27
N GLY A 356 58.36 47.00 -42.00
CA GLY A 356 57.44 46.63 -43.09
C GLY A 356 56.74 47.85 -43.66
N LEU A 357 57.46 48.66 -44.44
CA LEU A 357 56.85 49.69 -45.28
C LEU A 357 56.01 49.01 -46.39
N PRO A 358 54.91 49.63 -46.84
CA PRO A 358 53.90 48.97 -47.66
C PRO A 358 54.25 48.98 -49.15
N LEU A 359 54.02 47.86 -49.84
CA LEU A 359 54.03 47.79 -51.30
C LEU A 359 52.58 47.70 -51.81
N LEU A 360 52.16 48.80 -52.43
CA LEU A 360 51.01 48.89 -53.33
C LEU A 360 51.15 47.89 -54.49
N LEU A 361 50.07 47.21 -54.86
CA LEU A 361 49.66 47.05 -56.28
C LEU A 361 48.18 46.58 -56.37
N PRO A 362 47.44 46.96 -57.44
CA PRO A 362 45.99 46.91 -57.51
C PRO A 362 45.45 45.62 -58.15
N LEU A 363 44.26 45.19 -57.77
CA LEU A 363 43.52 44.12 -58.45
C LEU A 363 42.30 44.68 -59.18
N LEU A 364 42.34 44.48 -60.50
CA LEU A 364 41.31 44.84 -61.46
C LEU A 364 39.98 44.14 -61.13
N PHE A 365 38.92 44.96 -61.19
CA PHE A 365 37.53 44.53 -61.33
C PHE A 365 37.31 43.86 -62.70
N THR A 366 36.75 42.65 -62.70
CA THR A 366 35.96 42.14 -63.84
C THR A 366 34.62 41.62 -63.34
N PHE A 367 33.58 42.29 -63.85
CA PHE A 367 32.16 42.03 -63.69
C PHE A 367 31.76 40.64 -64.19
N VAL A 368 30.94 39.93 -63.41
CA VAL A 368 29.99 38.93 -63.93
C VAL A 368 28.57 39.34 -63.52
N LEU A 369 27.84 39.86 -64.51
CA LEU A 369 26.42 40.20 -64.45
C LEU A 369 25.57 38.93 -64.48
N ILE A 370 24.86 38.63 -63.39
CA ILE A 370 23.72 37.69 -63.42
C ILE A 370 22.44 38.51 -63.64
N ARG A 371 21.84 38.38 -64.83
CA ARG A 371 20.51 38.91 -65.14
C ARG A 371 19.44 38.06 -64.44
N ARG A 372 18.68 38.68 -63.53
CA ARG A 372 17.36 38.22 -63.10
C ARG A 372 16.39 38.21 -64.30
N ARG A 373 15.64 37.12 -64.48
CA ARG A 373 14.37 37.09 -65.22
C ARG A 373 13.26 36.77 -64.22
N LEU A 374 12.28 37.65 -64.12
CA LEU A 374 11.06 37.47 -63.34
C LEU A 374 9.85 37.83 -64.24
N ILE A 375 8.93 36.86 -64.31
CA ILE A 375 7.46 36.93 -64.42
C ILE A 375 6.79 37.24 -65.79
N ARG A 376 5.91 36.31 -66.19
CA ARG A 376 4.46 36.40 -66.59
C ARG A 376 4.21 35.34 -67.67
N HIS A 377 3.25 34.42 -67.57
CA HIS A 377 1.89 34.47 -67.03
C HIS A 377 1.52 33.20 -66.25
#